data_AF-A0A060YWC1-F1
#
_entry.id   AF-A0A060YWC1-F1
#
_cell.length_a   1.000
_cell.length_b   1.000
_cell.length_c   1.000
_cell.angle_alpha   90.00
_cell.angle_beta   90.00
_cell.angle_gamma   90.00
#
_symmetry.space_group_name_H-M   'P 1'
#
loop_
_entity.id
_entity.type
_entity.pdbx_description
1 polymer ?
#
loop_
_entity_poly.entity_id
_entity_poly.type
_entity_poly.pdbx_seq_one_letter_code
_entity_poly.pdbx_strand_id
1 'polypeptide(L)'
;MQDLEDMLGFRPYSFYFYMWKYVSPACLTVLIVATVIEMSVSPAGYNAWVQELASEKFLSYPPWALGVAYSLIIAAMLPLPCVFIARHFNLLSDGSNKLSVSYRKGMTKDLSGERVPLHPR
;
A
#
# COMPACT_ATOMS: atom_id res chain seq x y z
N MET A 1 -2.05 18.26 -1.40
CA MET A 1 -2.28 19.50 -0.64
C MET A 1 -3.31 20.37 -1.34
N GLN A 2 -3.18 20.60 -2.66
CA GLN A 2 -4.24 21.25 -3.44
C GLN A 2 -5.61 20.57 -3.27
N ASP A 3 -5.74 19.25 -3.45
CA ASP A 3 -7.02 18.53 -3.28
C ASP A 3 -7.71 18.79 -1.93
N LEU A 4 -6.95 18.77 -0.83
CA LEU A 4 -7.48 19.02 0.51
C LEU A 4 -7.91 20.47 0.70
N GLU A 5 -7.14 21.41 0.16
CA GLU A 5 -7.44 22.84 0.18
C GLU A 5 -8.66 23.17 -0.69
N ASP A 6 -8.84 22.46 -1.81
CA ASP A 6 -9.97 22.58 -2.74
C ASP A 6 -11.26 21.98 -2.15
N MET A 7 -11.14 20.89 -1.37
CA MET A 7 -12.29 20.27 -0.68
C MET A 7 -12.71 20.99 0.60
N LEU A 8 -11.76 21.54 1.36
CA LEU A 8 -12.03 22.16 2.67
C LEU A 8 -12.11 23.69 2.62
N GLY A 9 -11.62 24.34 1.56
CA GLY A 9 -11.60 25.80 1.41
C GLY A 9 -10.55 26.51 2.28
N PHE A 10 -9.79 25.78 3.08
CA PHE A 10 -8.67 26.27 3.87
C PHE A 10 -7.49 25.30 3.80
N ARG A 11 -6.28 25.83 3.98
CA ARG A 11 -5.04 25.04 3.88
C ARG A 11 -4.72 24.37 5.22
N PRO A 12 -4.82 23.03 5.34
CA PRO A 12 -4.52 22.35 6.58
C PRO A 12 -3.02 22.39 6.91
N TYR A 13 -2.69 22.32 8.20
CA TYR A 13 -1.32 22.41 8.69
C TYR A 13 -0.45 21.24 8.21
N SER A 14 0.73 21.55 7.65
CA SER A 14 1.60 20.55 6.99
C SER A 14 2.19 19.50 7.93
N PHE A 15 2.17 19.73 9.25
CA PHE A 15 2.60 18.73 10.24
C PHE A 15 1.75 17.46 10.20
N TYR A 16 0.43 17.58 10.09
CA TYR A 16 -0.45 16.41 10.01
C TYR A 16 -0.14 15.55 8.79
N PHE A 17 0.20 16.19 7.67
CA PHE A 17 0.59 15.49 6.46
C PHE A 17 1.91 14.73 6.63
N TYR A 18 2.92 15.34 7.26
CA TYR A 18 4.19 14.65 7.55
C TYR A 18 3.99 13.50 8.53
N MET A 19 3.18 13.71 9.56
CA MET A 19 2.83 12.66 10.51
C MET A 19 2.16 11.48 9.79
N TRP A 20 1.19 11.73 8.91
CA TRP A 20 0.55 10.64 8.17
C TRP A 20 1.42 9.98 7.12
N LYS A 21 2.25 10.76 6.41
CA LYS A 21 3.08 10.23 5.33
C LYS A 21 4.28 9.43 5.82
N TYR A 22 4.84 9.78 6.98
CA TYR A 22 6.08 9.18 7.47
C TYR A 22 5.90 8.42 8.78
N VAL A 23 5.14 8.96 9.74
CA VAL A 23 4.99 8.32 11.06
C VAL A 23 4.11 7.08 10.96
N SER A 24 3.02 7.12 10.19
CA SER A 24 2.15 5.95 9.97
C SER A 24 2.91 4.75 9.37
N PRO A 25 3.58 4.87 8.20
CA PRO A 25 4.33 3.75 7.66
C PRO A 25 5.52 3.36 8.53
N ALA A 26 6.22 4.31 9.17
CA ALA A 26 7.31 3.95 10.08
C ALA A 26 6.83 3.11 11.26
N CYS A 27 5.72 3.51 11.90
CA CYS A 27 5.11 2.77 13.01
C CYS A 27 4.70 1.36 12.58
N LEU A 28 4.02 1.23 11.43
CA LEU A 28 3.64 -0.08 10.87
C LEU A 28 4.87 -0.97 10.60
N THR A 29 5.94 -0.39 10.06
CA THR A 29 7.18 -1.13 9.78
C THR A 29 7.83 -1.62 11.08
N VAL A 30 7.89 -0.78 12.10
CA VAL A 30 8.41 -1.15 13.43
C VAL A 30 7.59 -2.26 14.06
N LEU A 31 6.25 -2.17 13.98
CA LEU A 31 5.37 -3.21 14.52
C LEU A 31 5.61 -4.56 13.83
N ILE A 32 5.68 -4.59 12.50
CA ILE A 32 5.96 -5.82 11.74
C ILE A 32 7.31 -6.40 12.16
N VAL A 33 8.36 -5.59 12.25
CA VAL A 33 9.71 -6.04 12.66
C VAL A 33 9.68 -6.58 14.09
N ALA A 34 9.00 -5.91 15.02
CA ALA A 34 8.85 -6.35 16.39
C ALA A 34 8.16 -7.72 16.46
N THR A 35 7.07 -7.93 15.72
CA THR A 35 6.37 -9.23 15.66
C THR A 35 7.25 -10.33 15.07
N VAL A 36 8.04 -10.03 14.03
CA VAL A 36 8.98 -10.99 13.45
C VAL A 36 10.06 -11.39 14.46
N ILE A 37 10.60 -10.44 15.21
CA ILE A 37 11.59 -10.70 16.26
C ILE A 37 10.96 -11.54 17.38
N GLU A 38 9.75 -11.20 17.82
CA GLU A 38 9.01 -11.93 18.85
C GLU A 38 8.80 -13.39 18.45
N MET A 39 8.34 -13.65 17.22
CA MET A 39 8.20 -15.01 16.67
C MET A 39 9.55 -15.75 16.55
N SER A 40 10.65 -15.02 16.38
CA SER A 40 11.99 -15.60 16.28
C SER A 40 12.56 -16.00 17.64
N VAL A 41 12.32 -15.19 18.68
CA VAL A 41 12.83 -15.41 20.04
C VAL A 41 11.95 -16.42 20.80
N SER A 42 10.64 -16.35 20.61
CA SER A 42 9.68 -17.29 21.21
C SER A 42 9.08 -18.15 20.11
N PRO A 43 9.56 -19.40 19.89
CA PRO A 43 8.97 -20.28 18.91
C PRO A 43 7.50 -20.44 19.27
N ALA A 44 6.61 -19.95 18.40
CA ALA A 44 5.18 -20.10 18.59
C ALA A 44 4.90 -21.58 18.87
N GLY A 45 4.17 -21.85 19.93
CA GLY A 45 3.77 -23.19 20.32
C GLY A 45 2.26 -23.23 20.50
N TYR A 46 1.71 -24.42 20.35
CA TYR A 46 0.29 -24.67 20.55
C TYR A 46 0.12 -25.59 21.76
N ASN A 47 -0.97 -25.39 22.49
CA ASN A 47 -1.36 -26.31 23.55
C ASN A 47 -2.04 -27.51 22.91
N ALA A 48 -1.41 -28.68 23.04
CA ALA A 48 -1.98 -29.94 22.61
C ALA A 48 -2.56 -30.68 23.82
N TRP A 49 -3.78 -31.16 23.71
CA TRP A 49 -4.35 -32.08 24.69
C TRP A 49 -3.69 -33.46 24.55
N VAL A 50 -2.94 -33.89 25.56
CA VAL A 50 -2.32 -35.22 25.58
C VAL A 50 -3.19 -36.15 26.42
N GLN A 51 -3.89 -37.06 25.74
CA GLN A 51 -4.86 -37.96 26.37
C GLN A 51 -4.23 -38.86 27.44
N GLU A 52 -2.96 -39.27 27.28
CA GLU A 52 -2.22 -40.08 28.28
C GLU A 52 -1.97 -39.35 29.60
N LEU A 53 -1.83 -38.02 29.57
CA LEU A 53 -1.53 -37.20 30.74
C LEU A 53 -2.77 -36.46 31.27
N ALA A 54 -3.90 -36.57 30.57
CA ALA A 54 -5.13 -35.80 30.81
C ALA A 54 -4.86 -34.30 31.06
N SER A 55 -3.88 -33.75 30.34
CA SER A 55 -3.37 -32.39 30.53
C SER A 55 -2.98 -31.77 29.20
N GLU A 56 -3.12 -30.45 29.11
CA GLU A 56 -2.56 -29.67 28.02
C GLU A 56 -1.02 -29.59 28.17
N LYS A 57 -0.31 -29.79 27.07
CA LYS A 57 1.13 -29.53 26.96
C LYS A 57 1.41 -28.53 25.86
N PHE A 58 2.28 -27.57 26.16
CA PHE A 58 2.80 -26.63 25.18
C PHE A 58 3.79 -27.36 24.26
N LEU A 59 3.47 -27.45 22.97
CA LEU A 59 4.32 -28.03 21.94
C LEU A 59 4.73 -26.94 20.95
N SER A 60 6.04 -26.84 20.68
CA SER A 60 6.55 -25.91 19.67
C SER A 60 6.12 -26.32 18.26
N TYR A 61 5.85 -25.35 17.39
CA TYR A 61 5.60 -25.64 15.99
C TYR A 61 6.82 -26.28 15.32
N PRO A 62 6.62 -27.27 14.43
CA PRO A 62 7.72 -27.86 13.68
C PRO A 62 8.33 -26.83 12.71
N PRO A 63 9.62 -26.96 12.36
CA PRO A 63 10.34 -25.94 11.56
C PRO A 63 9.72 -25.63 10.19
N TRP A 64 9.05 -26.60 9.56
CA TRP A 64 8.37 -26.39 8.28
C TRP A 64 7.16 -25.46 8.40
N ALA A 65 6.45 -25.48 9.54
CA ALA A 65 5.29 -24.62 9.78
C ALA A 65 5.73 -23.16 9.98
N LEU A 66 6.84 -22.95 10.68
CA LEU A 66 7.47 -21.63 10.80
C LEU A 66 7.89 -21.09 9.43
N GLY A 67 8.45 -21.95 8.56
CA GLY A 67 8.79 -21.58 7.18
C GLY A 67 7.58 -21.09 6.36
N VAL A 68 6.43 -21.75 6.51
CA VAL A 68 5.17 -21.32 5.88
C VAL A 68 4.67 -20.00 6.46
N ALA A 69 4.79 -19.79 7.78
CA ALA A 69 4.41 -18.52 8.39
C ALA A 69 5.23 -17.34 7.84
N TYR A 70 6.55 -17.49 7.76
CA TYR A 70 7.42 -16.46 7.18
C TYR A 70 7.14 -16.21 5.70
N SER A 71 6.84 -17.25 4.92
CA SER A 71 6.53 -17.07 3.49
C SER A 71 5.25 -16.29 3.27
N LEU A 72 4.22 -16.48 4.13
CA LEU A 72 2.99 -15.69 4.10
C LEU A 72 3.22 -14.22 4.43
N ILE A 73 4.06 -13.92 5.43
CA ILE A 73 4.43 -12.54 5.78
C ILE A 73 5.13 -11.87 4.59
N ILE A 74 6.10 -12.56 3.98
CA ILE A 74 6.81 -12.04 2.81
C ILE A 74 5.85 -11.85 1.64
N ALA A 75 4.98 -12.82 1.35
CA ALA A 75 4.00 -12.73 0.28
C ALA A 75 3.00 -11.57 0.48
N ALA A 76 2.61 -11.28 1.72
CA ALA A 76 1.75 -10.14 2.05
C ALA A 76 2.48 -8.79 1.89
N MET A 77 3.77 -8.74 2.20
CA MET A 77 4.57 -7.53 2.02
C MET A 77 4.98 -7.30 0.57
N LEU A 78 5.21 -8.37 -0.22
CA LEU A 78 5.73 -8.36 -1.59
C LEU A 78 5.06 -7.38 -2.57
N PRO A 79 3.72 -7.18 -2.57
CA PRO A 79 3.05 -6.29 -3.51
C PRO A 79 3.53 -4.83 -3.41
N LEU A 80 3.84 -4.35 -2.19
CA LEU A 80 4.29 -2.98 -1.94
C LEU A 80 5.65 -2.67 -2.61
N PRO A 81 6.75 -3.42 -2.33
CA PRO A 81 8.02 -3.23 -3.00
C PRO A 81 7.97 -3.66 -4.46
N CYS A 82 7.21 -4.71 -4.85
CA CYS A 82 7.09 -5.09 -6.25
C CYS A 82 6.47 -3.98 -7.11
N VAL A 83 5.39 -3.34 -6.65
CA VAL A 83 4.79 -2.21 -7.36
C VAL A 83 5.74 -1.01 -7.39
N PHE A 84 6.47 -0.75 -6.30
CA PHE A 84 7.47 0.30 -6.25
C PHE A 84 8.59 0.09 -7.27
N ILE A 85 9.18 -1.11 -7.30
CA ILE A 85 10.24 -1.50 -8.24
C ILE A 85 9.71 -1.48 -9.68
N ALA A 86 8.54 -2.08 -9.94
CA ALA A 86 7.94 -2.09 -11.28
C ALA A 86 7.67 -0.69 -11.83
N ARG A 87 7.25 0.26 -10.97
CA ARG A 87 7.10 1.68 -11.33
C ARG A 87 8.46 2.35 -11.55
N HIS A 88 9.45 2.07 -10.70
CA HIS A 88 10.78 2.67 -10.82
C HIS A 88 11.54 2.23 -12.09
N PHE A 89 11.36 0.98 -12.51
CA PHE A 89 11.96 0.45 -13.75
C PHE A 89 11.11 0.68 -15.00
N ASN A 90 9.98 1.42 -14.91
CA ASN A 90 9.12 1.75 -16.06
C ASN A 90 8.66 0.52 -16.90
N LEU A 91 8.60 -0.68 -16.31
CA LEU A 91 8.18 -1.90 -17.01
C LEU A 91 6.67 -1.95 -17.28
N LEU A 92 5.90 -1.10 -16.61
CA LEU A 92 4.53 -0.79 -17.01
C LEU A 92 4.62 0.32 -18.06
N SER A 93 4.53 -0.05 -19.34
CA SER A 93 4.33 0.92 -20.43
C SER A 93 3.22 1.88 -20.00
N ASP A 94 3.56 3.15 -19.92
CA ASP A 94 2.68 4.20 -19.41
C ASP A 94 1.47 4.38 -20.34
N GLY A 95 0.49 3.49 -20.14
CA GLY A 95 -0.90 3.52 -20.61
C GLY A 95 -1.59 4.84 -20.32
N SER A 96 -1.21 5.42 -19.18
CA SER A 96 -1.97 6.46 -18.51
C SER A 96 -1.66 7.84 -19.10
N ASN A 97 -0.38 8.14 -19.36
CA ASN A 97 0.02 9.41 -19.98
C ASN A 97 -0.56 9.62 -21.38
N LYS A 98 -0.83 8.54 -22.11
CA LYS A 98 -1.48 8.60 -23.44
C LYS A 98 -3.00 8.81 -23.35
N LEU A 99 -3.65 8.34 -22.29
CA LEU A 99 -5.07 8.64 -22.03
C LEU A 99 -5.29 10.08 -21.54
N SER A 100 -4.45 10.58 -20.63
CA SER A 100 -4.58 11.95 -20.09
C SER A 100 -4.31 13.02 -21.16
N VAL A 101 -3.33 12.78 -22.04
CA VAL A 101 -3.07 13.64 -23.20
C VAL A 101 -4.22 13.55 -24.21
N SER A 102 -4.82 12.38 -24.42
CA SER A 102 -5.97 12.22 -25.31
C SER A 102 -7.20 12.98 -24.82
N TYR A 103 -7.51 12.91 -23.51
CA TYR A 103 -8.61 13.66 -22.90
C TYR A 103 -8.39 15.18 -23.02
N ARG A 104 -7.17 15.66 -22.69
CA ARG A 104 -6.81 17.07 -22.85
C ARG A 104 -6.91 17.54 -24.30
N LYS A 105 -6.48 16.71 -25.26
CA LYS A 105 -6.52 17.03 -26.69
C LYS A 105 -7.95 17.04 -27.24
N GLY A 106 -8.82 16.15 -26.76
CA GLY A 106 -10.26 16.16 -27.06
C GLY A 106 -10.92 17.45 -26.57
N MET A 107 -10.74 17.79 -25.29
CA MET A 107 -11.33 18.98 -24.69
C MET A 107 -10.90 20.28 -25.38
N THR A 108 -9.63 20.40 -25.81
CA THR A 108 -9.18 21.57 -26.60
C THR A 108 -9.78 21.65 -28.00
N LYS A 109 -10.12 20.50 -28.62
CA LYS A 109 -10.79 20.47 -29.91
C LYS A 109 -12.23 20.93 -29.80
N ASP A 110 -12.94 20.50 -28.75
CA ASP A 110 -14.33 20.89 -28.53
C ASP A 110 -14.44 22.39 -28.22
N LEU A 111 -13.55 22.95 -27.38
CA LEU A 111 -13.47 24.40 -27.15
C LEU A 111 -13.12 25.20 -28.42
N SER A 112 -12.39 24.61 -29.35
CA SER A 112 -12.01 25.26 -30.61
C SER A 112 -13.11 25.15 -31.67
N GLY A 113 -13.89 24.07 -31.65
CA GLY A 113 -15.03 23.83 -32.54
C GLY A 113 -16.28 24.59 -32.16
N GLU A 114 -16.43 24.95 -30.88
CA GLU A 114 -17.57 25.73 -30.37
C GLU A 114 -17.38 27.26 -30.48
N ARG A 115 -16.28 27.74 -31.09
CA ARG A 115 -16.24 29.11 -31.63
C ARG A 115 -17.03 29.15 -32.93
N VAL A 116 -18.36 29.13 -32.78
CA VAL A 116 -19.33 29.55 -33.77
C VAL A 116 -18.85 30.87 -34.40
N PRO A 117 -18.76 31.00 -35.73
CA PRO A 117 -18.49 32.28 -36.34
C PRO A 117 -19.69 33.18 -36.03
N LEU A 118 -19.50 34.15 -35.15
CA LEU A 118 -20.42 35.28 -35.02
C LEU A 118 -20.40 35.99 -36.37
N HIS A 119 -21.38 35.66 -37.20
CA HIS A 119 -21.62 36.32 -38.48
C HIS A 119 -21.84 37.82 -38.18
N PRO A 120 -21.01 38.74 -38.70
CA PRO A 120 -21.35 40.15 -38.64
C PRO A 120 -22.59 40.36 -39.54
N ARG A 121 -23.47 41.22 -39.04
CA ARG A 121 -24.74 41.62 -39.68
C ARG A 121 -24.54 42.11 -41.12
#